data_AF-A0A1Y1NFA0-F1
#
_entry.id   AF-A0A1Y1NFA0-F1
#
_cell.length_a   1.000
_cell.length_b   1.000
_cell.length_c   1.000
_cell.angle_alpha   90.00
_cell.angle_beta   90.00
_cell.angle_gamma   90.00
#
_symmetry.space_group_name_H-M   'P 1'
#
loop_
_entity.id
_entity.type
_entity.pdbx_description
1 polymer ?
#
loop_
_entity_poly.entity_id
_entity_poly.type
_entity_poly.pdbx_seq_one_letter_code
_entity_poly.pdbx_strand_id
1 'polypeptide(L)'
;SLDEMDQAEKAPIEESAIWKELNTFRASFNSICRSRSVSCNAEILSQLSNTDLRRLSLNLLVALQNLPAARVVPSKTGPGPVENDLLRLLSAVTADNFDFGRIQRLIKEALTDKPRDTLIWELVSNAVVESTPPPRAIPSSTQQT
;
A
#
# COMPACT_ATOMS: atom_id res chain seq x y z
N SER A 1 25.08 7.75 -49.50
CA SER A 1 25.42 7.98 -48.09
C SER A 1 24.13 8.37 -47.40
N LEU A 2 23.56 7.50 -46.57
CA LEU A 2 23.88 7.39 -45.13
C LEU A 2 23.80 8.80 -44.49
N ASP A 3 22.84 9.11 -43.62
CA ASP A 3 22.33 8.27 -42.54
C ASP A 3 20.82 8.47 -42.28
N GLU A 4 20.14 7.32 -42.19
CA GLU A 4 18.95 7.14 -41.38
C GLU A 4 19.29 7.45 -39.91
N MET A 5 18.54 8.35 -39.29
CA MET A 5 18.40 8.35 -37.82
C MET A 5 16.91 8.38 -37.49
N ASP A 6 16.39 7.16 -37.42
CA ASP A 6 15.25 6.74 -36.62
C ASP A 6 15.19 7.53 -35.31
N GLN A 7 14.29 8.51 -35.23
CA GLN A 7 13.82 9.11 -33.98
C GLN A 7 12.45 8.52 -33.67
N ALA A 8 12.44 7.21 -33.46
CA ALA A 8 11.41 6.56 -32.66
C ALA A 8 11.77 6.74 -31.19
N GLU A 9 11.49 7.91 -30.59
CA GLU A 9 11.62 8.04 -29.13
C GLU A 9 10.38 8.66 -28.48
N LYS A 10 9.62 7.73 -27.86
CA LYS A 10 8.61 7.88 -26.82
C LYS A 10 7.37 8.70 -27.16
N ALA A 11 6.37 7.99 -27.68
CA ALA A 11 4.99 8.23 -27.23
C ALA A 11 4.96 8.27 -25.68
N PRO A 12 4.28 9.25 -25.05
CA PRO A 12 4.06 9.20 -23.62
C PRO A 12 3.32 7.90 -23.34
N ILE A 13 3.93 7.03 -22.54
CA ILE A 13 3.29 5.84 -22.02
C ILE A 13 2.01 6.36 -21.40
N GLU A 14 0.88 6.00 -22.00
CA GLU A 14 -0.45 6.36 -21.52
C GLU A 14 -0.48 5.94 -20.04
N GLU A 15 -0.33 6.90 -19.13
CA GLU A 15 -0.33 6.62 -17.70
C GLU A 15 -1.66 5.95 -17.42
N SER A 16 -1.65 4.64 -17.20
CA SER A 16 -2.89 3.93 -16.89
C SER A 16 -3.53 4.61 -15.68
N ALA A 17 -4.86 4.62 -15.58
CA ALA A 17 -5.57 5.28 -14.48
C ALA A 17 -5.04 4.89 -13.10
N ILE A 18 -4.45 3.68 -12.98
CA ILE A 18 -3.77 3.17 -11.79
C ILE A 18 -2.57 4.05 -11.39
N TRP A 19 -1.75 4.47 -12.35
CA TRP A 19 -0.59 5.34 -12.11
C TRP A 19 -0.99 6.74 -11.67
N LYS A 20 -2.08 7.27 -12.24
CA LYS A 20 -2.63 8.57 -11.85
C LYS A 20 -3.12 8.58 -10.41
N GLU A 21 -3.81 7.53 -9.96
CA GLU A 21 -4.25 7.42 -8.55
C GLU A 21 -3.05 7.33 -7.59
N LEU A 22 -1.99 6.59 -7.96
CA LEU A 22 -0.76 6.51 -7.16
C LEU A 22 0.07 7.80 -7.17
N ASN A 23 -0.09 8.68 -8.16
CA ASN A 23 0.63 9.97 -8.20
C ASN A 23 0.28 10.87 -7.01
N THR A 24 -0.97 10.83 -6.53
CA THR A 24 -1.37 11.57 -5.32
C THR A 24 -0.63 11.07 -4.08
N PHE A 25 -0.50 9.75 -3.93
CA PHE A 25 0.29 9.14 -2.88
C PHE A 25 1.77 9.52 -2.98
N ARG A 26 2.37 9.41 -4.17
CA ARG A 26 3.79 9.77 -4.42
C ARG A 26 4.05 11.25 -4.15
N ALA A 27 3.14 12.13 -4.53
CA ALA A 27 3.21 13.56 -4.22
C ALA A 27 3.19 13.82 -2.70
N SER A 28 2.35 13.08 -1.96
CA SER A 28 2.34 13.14 -0.49
C SER A 28 3.67 12.70 0.12
N PHE A 29 4.27 11.61 -0.38
CA PHE A 29 5.60 11.17 0.05
C PHE A 29 6.66 12.24 -0.22
N ASN A 30 6.70 12.77 -1.44
CA ASN A 30 7.63 13.83 -1.83
C ASN A 30 7.46 15.11 -1.00
N SER A 31 6.24 15.43 -0.58
CA SER A 31 5.99 16.55 0.33
C SER A 31 6.59 16.32 1.72
N ILE A 32 6.53 15.09 2.24
CA ILE A 32 7.06 14.74 3.57
C ILE A 32 8.59 14.74 3.57
N CYS A 33 9.27 14.20 2.55
CA CYS A 33 10.73 14.29 2.53
C CYS A 33 11.21 15.74 2.39
N ARG A 34 10.51 16.56 1.57
CA ARG A 34 10.83 17.99 1.44
C ARG A 34 10.69 18.75 2.75
N SER A 35 9.60 18.55 3.50
CA SER A 35 9.40 19.23 4.79
C SER A 35 10.44 18.81 5.85
N ARG A 36 10.98 17.61 5.72
CA ARG A 36 12.05 17.08 6.58
C ARG A 36 13.46 17.37 6.07
N SER A 37 13.60 18.00 4.90
CA SER A 37 14.88 18.24 4.23
C SER A 37 15.73 16.97 4.04
N VAL A 38 15.07 15.84 3.74
CA VAL A 38 15.72 14.54 3.51
C VAL A 38 15.50 14.06 2.07
N SER A 39 16.40 13.22 1.58
CA SER A 39 16.25 12.59 0.26
C SER A 39 15.04 11.65 0.24
N CYS A 40 14.23 11.74 -0.82
CA CYS A 40 13.07 10.87 -1.01
C CYS A 40 13.51 9.50 -1.53
N ASN A 41 13.79 8.58 -0.60
CA ASN A 41 14.02 7.17 -0.91
C ASN A 41 13.21 6.28 0.05
N ALA A 42 12.98 5.03 -0.34
CA ALA A 42 12.20 4.07 0.43
C ALA A 42 12.80 3.73 1.81
N GLU A 43 14.09 3.98 2.04
CA GLU A 43 14.78 3.69 3.31
C GLU A 43 14.40 4.68 4.40
N ILE A 44 14.04 5.92 4.01
CA ILE A 44 13.61 6.97 4.93
C ILE A 44 12.33 6.62 5.69
N LEU A 45 11.53 5.66 5.19
CA LEU A 45 10.29 5.22 5.83
C LEU A 45 10.52 4.72 7.27
N SER A 46 11.70 4.23 7.59
CA SER A 46 12.07 3.80 8.96
C SER A 46 12.29 4.97 9.93
N GLN A 47 12.48 6.18 9.40
CA GLN A 47 12.80 7.41 10.15
C GLN A 47 11.60 8.36 10.23
N LEU A 48 10.50 8.06 9.54
CA LEU A 48 9.28 8.86 9.58
C LEU A 48 8.53 8.63 10.90
N SER A 49 7.87 9.68 11.38
CA SER A 49 7.00 9.55 12.55
C SER A 49 5.77 8.71 12.23
N ASN A 50 5.13 8.14 13.25
CA ASN A 50 3.86 7.43 13.10
C ASN A 50 2.77 8.31 12.45
N THR A 51 2.79 9.62 12.69
CA THR A 51 1.86 10.57 12.05
C THR A 51 2.08 10.64 10.53
N ASP A 52 3.33 10.70 10.09
CA ASP A 52 3.66 10.72 8.66
C ASP A 52 3.37 9.38 8.00
N LEU A 53 3.73 8.27 8.66
CA LEU A 53 3.43 6.93 8.19
C LEU A 53 1.92 6.69 8.10
N ARG A 54 1.13 7.19 9.05
CA ARG A 54 -0.33 7.15 9.01
C ARG A 54 -0.86 7.91 7.81
N ARG A 55 -0.42 9.15 7.60
CA ARG A 55 -0.84 9.97 6.46
C ARG A 55 -0.53 9.28 5.13
N LEU A 56 0.68 8.73 4.99
CA LEU A 56 1.09 7.99 3.80
C LEU A 56 0.25 6.73 3.58
N SER A 57 0.03 5.96 4.65
CA SER A 57 -0.79 4.75 4.62
C SER A 57 -2.20 5.06 4.16
N LEU A 58 -2.85 6.06 4.74
CA LEU A 58 -4.22 6.46 4.36
C LEU A 58 -4.30 6.91 2.90
N ASN A 59 -3.36 7.74 2.44
CA ASN A 59 -3.32 8.19 1.05
C ASN A 59 -3.13 7.03 0.06
N LEU A 60 -2.25 6.07 0.41
CA LEU A 60 -2.04 4.88 -0.40
C LEU A 60 -3.29 4.01 -0.45
N LEU A 61 -3.90 3.72 0.70
CA LEU A 61 -5.06 2.85 0.79
C LEU A 61 -6.28 3.43 0.06
N VAL A 62 -6.50 4.75 0.14
CA VAL A 62 -7.56 5.44 -0.62
C VAL A 62 -7.28 5.36 -2.12
N ALA A 63 -6.04 5.61 -2.55
CA ALA A 63 -5.67 5.49 -3.96
C ALA A 63 -5.92 4.08 -4.50
N LEU A 64 -5.54 3.03 -3.73
CA LEU A 64 -5.78 1.64 -4.10
C LEU A 64 -7.27 1.29 -4.11
N GLN A 65 -8.06 1.83 -3.19
CA GLN A 65 -9.51 1.60 -3.11
C GLN A 65 -10.26 2.20 -4.30
N ASN A 66 -9.78 3.31 -4.87
CA ASN A 66 -10.38 3.92 -6.05
C ASN A 66 -10.16 3.11 -7.34
N LEU A 67 -9.26 2.12 -7.33
CA LEU A 67 -8.99 1.30 -8.50
C LEU A 67 -10.14 0.31 -8.74
N PRO A 68 -10.65 0.17 -9.98
CA PRO A 68 -11.64 -0.85 -10.33
C PRO A 68 -11.17 -2.27 -9.97
N ALA A 69 -9.86 -2.51 -10.07
CA ALA A 69 -9.21 -3.76 -9.70
C ALA A 69 -9.51 -4.20 -8.26
N ALA A 70 -9.68 -3.26 -7.32
CA ALA A 70 -9.97 -3.57 -5.92
C ALA A 70 -11.28 -4.35 -5.74
N ARG A 71 -12.25 -4.18 -6.66
CA ARG A 71 -13.57 -4.82 -6.61
C ARG A 71 -13.60 -6.21 -7.26
N VAL A 72 -12.58 -6.56 -8.03
CA VAL A 72 -12.55 -7.80 -8.82
C VAL A 72 -11.44 -8.75 -8.39
N VAL A 73 -10.34 -8.24 -7.81
CA VAL A 73 -9.25 -9.06 -7.29
C VAL A 73 -9.74 -9.76 -6.02
N PRO A 74 -9.64 -11.10 -5.92
CA PRO A 74 -10.06 -11.83 -4.73
C PRO A 74 -9.12 -11.53 -3.55
N SER A 75 -9.70 -11.42 -2.35
CA SER A 75 -8.94 -11.34 -1.11
C SER A 75 -8.22 -12.66 -0.83
N LYS A 76 -7.01 -12.59 -0.25
CA LYS A 76 -6.32 -13.77 0.30
C LYS A 76 -6.68 -14.05 1.76
N THR A 77 -7.46 -13.17 2.42
CA THR A 77 -7.78 -13.28 3.85
C THR A 77 -9.15 -13.91 4.13
N GLY A 78 -9.97 -14.10 3.09
CA GLY A 78 -11.29 -14.72 3.22
C GLY A 78 -12.14 -14.52 1.96
N PRO A 79 -13.43 -14.87 2.03
CA PRO A 79 -14.36 -14.65 0.93
C PRO A 79 -14.52 -13.16 0.58
N GLY A 80 -14.57 -12.86 -0.71
CA GLY A 80 -14.84 -11.52 -1.24
C GLY A 80 -13.63 -10.83 -1.88
N PRO A 81 -13.80 -9.59 -2.35
CA PRO A 81 -12.74 -8.85 -3.04
C PRO A 81 -11.73 -8.23 -2.07
N VAL A 82 -10.55 -7.86 -2.59
CA VAL A 82 -9.50 -7.17 -1.83
C VAL A 82 -9.94 -5.78 -1.31
N GLU A 83 -11.01 -5.20 -1.86
CA GLU A 83 -11.67 -4.02 -1.29
C GLU A 83 -12.04 -4.21 0.20
N ASN A 84 -12.46 -5.42 0.60
CA ASN A 84 -12.76 -5.73 2.00
C ASN A 84 -11.49 -5.66 2.87
N ASP A 85 -10.35 -6.12 2.34
CA ASP A 85 -9.06 -6.03 3.02
C ASP A 85 -8.63 -4.56 3.17
N LEU A 86 -8.80 -3.75 2.11
CA LEU A 86 -8.50 -2.32 2.16
C LEU A 86 -9.32 -1.60 3.22
N LEU A 87 -10.63 -1.87 3.32
CA LEU A 87 -11.50 -1.27 4.34
C LEU A 87 -11.08 -1.65 5.76
N ARG A 88 -10.73 -2.92 5.98
CA ARG A 88 -10.21 -3.41 7.27
C ARG A 88 -8.88 -2.74 7.61
N LEU A 89 -7.99 -2.60 6.64
CA LEU A 89 -6.68 -1.98 6.83
C LEU A 89 -6.79 -0.46 7.06
N LEU A 90 -7.69 0.23 6.37
CA LEU A 90 -8.02 1.64 6.62
C LEU A 90 -8.47 1.83 8.07
N SER A 91 -9.40 1.00 8.55
CA SER A 91 -9.81 1.03 9.95
C SER A 91 -8.64 0.77 10.90
N ALA A 92 -7.81 -0.25 10.63
CA ALA A 92 -6.68 -0.59 11.48
C ALA A 92 -5.64 0.53 11.56
N VAL A 93 -5.29 1.17 10.44
CA VAL A 93 -4.32 2.29 10.38
C VAL A 93 -4.76 3.49 11.22
N THR A 94 -6.07 3.67 11.42
CA THR A 94 -6.60 4.75 12.28
C THR A 94 -6.51 4.44 13.78
N ALA A 95 -6.23 3.20 14.18
CA ALA A 95 -6.04 2.85 15.59
C ALA A 95 -4.71 3.41 16.13
N ASP A 96 -4.69 3.89 17.38
CA ASP A 96 -3.49 4.51 17.99
C ASP A 96 -2.30 3.55 18.11
N ASN A 97 -2.58 2.26 18.24
CA ASN A 97 -1.57 1.20 18.44
C ASN A 97 -1.24 0.42 17.15
N PHE A 98 -1.53 0.98 15.98
CA PHE A 98 -1.19 0.33 14.71
C PHE A 98 0.33 0.21 14.53
N ASP A 99 0.78 -0.99 14.18
CA ASP A 99 2.19 -1.28 13.88
C ASP A 99 2.48 -1.00 12.39
N PHE A 100 3.12 0.15 12.13
CA PHE A 100 3.46 0.60 10.78
C PHE A 100 4.55 -0.26 10.09
N GLY A 101 5.25 -1.13 10.80
CA GLY A 101 6.16 -2.10 10.18
C GLY A 101 5.45 -3.02 9.19
N ARG A 102 4.17 -3.31 9.45
CA ARG A 102 3.32 -4.22 8.66
C ARG A 102 2.96 -3.67 7.28
N ILE A 103 2.80 -2.35 7.18
CA ILE A 103 2.43 -1.68 5.92
C ILE A 103 3.65 -1.10 5.18
N GLN A 104 4.81 -1.03 5.81
CA GLN A 104 6.02 -0.49 5.18
C GLN A 104 6.37 -1.21 3.87
N ARG A 105 6.23 -2.54 3.78
CA ARG A 105 6.49 -3.28 2.53
C ARG A 105 5.56 -2.82 1.40
N LEU A 106 4.27 -2.62 1.70
CA LEU A 106 3.29 -2.12 0.75
C LEU A 106 3.65 -0.70 0.27
N ILE A 107 4.02 0.19 1.19
CA ILE A 107 4.46 1.55 0.85
C ILE A 107 5.71 1.51 -0.04
N LYS A 108 6.70 0.67 0.28
CA LYS A 108 7.92 0.53 -0.52
C LYS A 108 7.64 0.09 -1.95
N GLU A 109 6.80 -0.94 -2.14
CA GLU A 109 6.42 -1.41 -3.48
C GLU A 109 5.70 -0.30 -4.27
N ALA A 110 4.79 0.43 -3.64
CA ALA A 110 4.05 1.53 -4.28
C ALA A 110 4.93 2.73 -4.68
N LEU A 111 6.09 2.90 -4.01
CA LEU A 111 7.08 3.93 -4.33
C LEU A 111 8.04 3.54 -5.44
N THR A 112 8.05 2.29 -5.90
CA THR A 112 8.90 1.87 -7.02
C THR A 112 8.46 2.53 -8.33
N ASP A 113 9.40 2.67 -9.27
CA ASP A 113 9.13 3.19 -10.60
C ASP A 113 8.15 2.31 -11.39
N LYS A 114 8.10 1.00 -11.05
CA LYS A 114 7.27 -0.04 -11.67
C LYS A 114 6.71 -0.98 -10.60
N PRO A 115 5.67 -0.56 -9.86
CA PRO A 115 5.02 -1.42 -8.89
C PRO A 115 4.40 -2.61 -9.61
N ARG A 116 4.50 -3.80 -9.00
CA ARG A 116 3.85 -4.99 -9.50
C ARG A 116 2.45 -5.10 -8.92
N ASP A 117 1.43 -4.94 -9.74
CA ASP A 117 0.02 -4.98 -9.33
C ASP A 117 -0.31 -6.20 -8.48
N THR A 118 0.10 -7.40 -8.92
CA THR A 118 -0.13 -8.65 -8.18
C THR A 118 0.49 -8.64 -6.78
N LEU A 119 1.68 -8.06 -6.65
CA LEU A 119 2.35 -7.95 -5.35
C LEU A 119 1.70 -6.88 -4.47
N ILE A 120 1.25 -5.75 -5.04
CA ILE A 120 0.51 -4.73 -4.29
C ILE A 120 -0.72 -5.34 -3.62
N TRP A 121 -1.53 -6.10 -4.36
CA TRP A 121 -2.72 -6.74 -3.80
C TRP A 121 -2.39 -7.81 -2.75
N GLU A 122 -1.31 -8.57 -2.96
CA GLU A 122 -0.83 -9.53 -1.96
C GLU A 122 -0.38 -8.85 -0.67
N LEU A 123 0.36 -7.75 -0.78
CA LEU A 123 0.85 -6.99 0.38
C LEU A 123 -0.30 -6.34 1.15
N VAL A 124 -1.39 -5.94 0.48
CA VAL A 124 -2.62 -5.49 1.14
C VAL A 124 -3.20 -6.60 2.01
N SER A 125 -3.41 -7.79 1.45
CA SER A 125 -3.95 -8.92 2.23
C SER A 125 -3.02 -9.33 3.38
N ASN A 126 -1.70 -9.35 3.16
CA ASN A 126 -0.72 -9.69 4.21
C ASN A 126 -0.78 -8.69 5.38
N ALA A 127 -0.86 -7.38 5.10
CA ALA A 127 -0.96 -6.35 6.13
C ALA A 127 -2.24 -6.49 6.97
N VAL A 128 -3.34 -7.01 6.41
CA VAL A 128 -4.57 -7.31 7.14
C VAL A 128 -4.42 -8.52 8.05
N VAL A 129 -3.82 -9.61 7.57
CA VAL A 129 -3.59 -10.82 8.38
C VAL A 129 -2.75 -10.48 9.61
N GLU A 130 -1.66 -9.73 9.41
CA GLU A 130 -0.80 -9.30 10.51
C GLU A 130 -1.55 -8.39 11.50
N SER A 131 -2.55 -7.62 11.03
CA SER A 131 -3.40 -6.74 11.85
C SER A 131 -4.44 -7.46 12.71
N THR A 132 -4.68 -8.75 12.49
CA THR A 132 -5.56 -9.52 13.38
C THR A 132 -4.82 -9.97 14.64
N PRO A 133 -5.33 -9.69 15.85
CA PRO A 133 -4.81 -10.31 17.06
C PRO A 133 -4.90 -11.84 16.93
N PRO A 134 -3.91 -12.61 17.45
CA PRO A 134 -3.98 -14.06 17.42
C PRO A 134 -5.32 -14.54 18.01
N PRO A 135 -5.94 -15.60 17.44
CA PRO A 135 -7.19 -16.14 17.98
C PRO A 135 -7.02 -16.41 19.47
N ARG A 136 -7.81 -15.74 20.32
CA ARG A 136 -7.78 -16.02 21.75
C ARG A 136 -8.17 -17.48 21.93
N ALA A 137 -7.29 -18.27 22.53
CA ALA A 137 -7.62 -19.63 22.95
C ALA A 137 -8.87 -19.54 23.83
N ILE A 138 -9.94 -20.22 23.43
CA ILE A 138 -11.13 -20.34 24.25
C ILE A 138 -10.70 -21.17 25.47
N PRO A 139 -10.76 -20.65 26.71
CA PRO A 139 -10.46 -21.47 27.87
C PRO A 139 -11.50 -22.59 27.91
N SER A 140 -11.03 -23.84 27.80
CA SER A 140 -11.90 -25.00 27.95
C SER A 140 -12.50 -24.97 29.35
N SER A 141 -13.79 -24.69 29.44
CA SER A 141 -14.55 -24.82 30.67
C SER A 141 -14.73 -26.30 30.96
N THR A 142 -13.81 -26.89 31.74
CA THR A 142 -14.01 -28.21 32.32
C THR A 142 -14.98 -28.05 33.48
N GLN A 143 -16.26 -28.34 33.23
CA GLN A 143 -17.19 -28.67 34.31
C GLN A 143 -16.68 -29.95 34.98
N GLN A 144 -16.20 -29.82 36.21
CA GLN A 144 -16.04 -30.97 37.11
C GLN A 144 -17.41 -31.31 37.68
N THR A 145 -17.82 -32.56 37.42
CA THR A 145 -18.88 -33.32 38.10
C THR A 145 -18.59 -33.50 39.58
#